data_AF-A0A416CQ10-F1
#
_entry.id   AF-A0A416CQ10-F1
#
_cell.length_a   1.000
_cell.length_b   1.000
_cell.length_c   1.000
_cell.angle_alpha   90.00
_cell.angle_beta   90.00
_cell.angle_gamma   90.00
#
_symmetry.space_group_name_H-M   'P 1'
#
loop_
_entity.id
_entity.type
_entity.pdbx_description
1 polymer ?
#
loop_
_entity_poly.entity_id
_entity_poly.type
_entity_poly.pdbx_seq_one_letter_code
_entity_poly.pdbx_strand_id
1 'polypeptide(L)'
;MDGYKPPFTITNSILSHVASVSEKVGRITVMSNMENKPHLRKNNRIKSIHSSLKIEANSLSLSQVRDVINGKLVLGEAKEIQEVKNAYNAYEKIAEIDPYSIEELKKFHGIMTKYIVEESGD
;
A
#
# COMPACT_ATOMS: atom_id res chain seq x y z
N MET A 1 -23.75 -22.23 -10.46
CA MET A 1 -23.24 -22.16 -9.09
C MET A 1 -23.65 -20.80 -8.56
N ASP A 2 -24.55 -20.75 -7.57
CA ASP A 2 -24.83 -19.48 -6.90
C ASP A 2 -23.52 -18.98 -6.28
N GLY A 3 -23.06 -17.81 -6.73
CA GLY A 3 -21.83 -17.21 -6.26
C GLY A 3 -21.92 -16.90 -4.77
N TYR A 4 -20.83 -17.10 -4.03
CA TYR A 4 -20.72 -16.65 -2.65
C TYR A 4 -21.07 -15.17 -2.57
N LYS A 5 -22.08 -14.82 -1.79
CA LYS A 5 -22.46 -13.44 -1.50
C LYS A 5 -21.98 -13.10 -0.09
N PRO A 6 -20.96 -12.23 0.06
CA PRO A 6 -20.53 -11.78 1.38
C PRO A 6 -21.71 -11.19 2.18
N PRO A 7 -21.82 -11.46 3.49
CA PRO A 7 -22.90 -10.96 4.33
C PRO A 7 -22.69 -9.46 4.63
N PHE A 8 -22.97 -8.63 3.64
CA PHE A 8 -22.84 -7.18 3.73
C PHE A 8 -24.22 -6.52 3.90
N THR A 9 -24.42 -5.85 5.04
CA THR A 9 -25.63 -5.09 5.34
C THR A 9 -25.28 -3.64 5.61
N ILE A 10 -25.88 -2.71 4.86
CA ILE A 10 -25.67 -1.27 5.05
C ILE A 10 -26.36 -0.82 6.33
N THR A 11 -25.64 -0.07 7.16
CA THR A 11 -26.16 0.55 8.39
C THR A 11 -26.16 2.08 8.27
N ASN A 12 -26.92 2.76 9.14
CA ASN A 12 -26.91 4.23 9.19
C ASN A 12 -25.52 4.80 9.48
N SER A 13 -24.70 4.12 10.29
CA SER A 13 -23.31 4.52 10.54
C SER A 13 -22.45 4.42 9.28
N ILE A 14 -22.58 3.34 8.50
CA ILE A 14 -21.89 3.20 7.21
C ILE A 14 -22.28 4.35 6.28
N LEU A 15 -23.57 4.66 6.15
CA LEU A 15 -24.04 5.76 5.31
C LEU A 15 -23.49 7.12 5.77
N SER A 16 -23.49 7.38 7.07
CA SER A 16 -22.91 8.60 7.66
C SER A 16 -21.41 8.72 7.36
N HIS A 17 -20.65 7.64 7.48
CA HIS A 17 -19.23 7.62 7.14
C HIS A 17 -19.00 7.83 5.63
N VAL A 18 -19.78 7.19 4.76
CA VAL A 18 -19.70 7.39 3.30
C VAL A 18 -19.94 8.85 2.94
N ALA A 19 -20.97 9.49 3.50
CA ALA A 19 -21.26 10.90 3.29
C ALA A 19 -20.10 11.78 3.77
N SER A 20 -19.59 11.53 4.97
CA SER A 20 -18.50 12.30 5.58
C SER A 20 -17.16 12.15 4.83
N VAL A 21 -16.87 10.98 4.27
CA VAL A 21 -15.69 10.74 3.41
C VAL A 21 -15.87 11.44 2.07
N SER A 22 -17.04 11.32 1.45
CA SER A 22 -17.34 11.93 0.13
C SER A 22 -17.22 13.46 0.19
N GLU A 23 -17.73 14.08 1.25
CA GLU A 23 -17.61 15.53 1.49
C GLU A 23 -16.14 15.97 1.63
N LYS A 24 -15.32 15.20 2.36
CA LYS A 24 -13.88 15.47 2.51
C LYS A 24 -13.11 15.29 1.20
N VAL A 25 -13.41 14.23 0.45
CA VAL A 25 -12.82 14.01 -0.87
C VAL A 25 -13.18 15.15 -1.81
N GLY A 26 -14.46 15.55 -1.86
CA GLY A 26 -14.90 16.69 -2.67
C GLY A 26 -14.18 17.99 -2.32
N ARG A 27 -14.06 18.31 -1.02
CA ARG A 27 -13.28 19.47 -0.56
C ARG A 27 -11.82 19.39 -0.97
N ILE A 28 -11.17 18.24 -0.80
CA ILE A 28 -9.78 18.04 -1.21
C ILE A 28 -9.67 18.28 -2.71
N THR A 29 -10.51 17.65 -3.55
CA THR A 29 -10.45 17.78 -5.01
C THR A 29 -10.60 19.24 -5.48
N VAL A 30 -11.51 20.01 -4.87
CA VAL A 30 -11.74 21.42 -5.24
C VAL A 30 -10.63 22.35 -4.73
N MET A 31 -10.15 22.15 -3.50
CA MET A 31 -9.04 22.94 -2.95
C MET A 31 -7.70 22.58 -3.58
N SER A 32 -7.59 21.36 -4.08
CA SER A 32 -6.39 20.84 -4.72
C SER A 32 -6.38 21.20 -6.21
N ASN A 33 -5.99 22.44 -6.51
CA ASN A 33 -5.07 22.67 -7.63
C ASN A 33 -3.69 22.02 -7.34
N MET A 34 -3.65 20.85 -6.67
CA MET A 34 -2.44 20.08 -6.40
C MET A 34 -2.07 19.36 -7.69
N GLU A 35 -1.62 20.15 -8.66
CA GLU A 35 -0.68 19.67 -9.64
C GLU A 35 0.47 18.97 -8.91
N ASN A 36 0.46 17.64 -8.97
CA ASN A 36 1.60 16.86 -9.44
C ASN A 36 2.97 17.26 -8.89
N LYS A 37 3.15 17.38 -7.58
CA LYS A 37 4.50 17.41 -6.99
C LYS A 37 4.96 15.97 -6.75
N PRO A 38 5.86 15.41 -7.59
CA PRO A 38 6.28 14.00 -7.49
C PRO A 38 6.86 13.68 -6.11
N HIS A 39 7.54 14.65 -5.48
CA HIS A 39 8.09 14.53 -4.14
C HIS A 39 7.03 14.28 -3.05
N LEU A 40 5.84 14.90 -3.15
CA LEU A 40 4.76 14.68 -2.18
C LEU A 40 4.17 13.27 -2.34
N ARG A 41 3.99 12.80 -3.58
CA ARG A 41 3.56 11.42 -3.86
C ARG A 41 4.55 10.40 -3.31
N LYS A 42 5.85 10.61 -3.56
CA LYS A 42 6.92 9.75 -3.02
C LYS A 42 6.90 9.74 -1.49
N ASN A 43 6.75 10.88 -0.83
CA ASN A 43 6.72 10.97 0.64
C ASN A 43 5.49 10.27 1.23
N ASN A 44 4.31 10.46 0.63
CA ASN A 44 3.10 9.76 1.05
C ASN A 44 3.24 8.24 0.88
N ARG A 45 3.82 7.78 -0.22
CA ARG A 45 4.10 6.35 -0.43
C ARG A 45 5.06 5.78 0.62
N ILE A 46 6.13 6.50 0.95
CA ILE A 46 7.05 6.11 2.03
C ILE A 46 6.30 5.96 3.36
N LYS A 47 5.41 6.90 3.69
CA LYS A 47 4.59 6.84 4.91
C LYS A 47 3.65 5.63 4.88
N SER A 48 2.96 5.39 3.76
CA SER A 48 2.09 4.22 3.60
C SER A 48 2.84 2.91 3.80
N ILE A 49 4.00 2.74 3.16
CA ILE A 49 4.84 1.54 3.29
C ILE A 49 5.27 1.34 4.74
N HIS A 50 5.80 2.38 5.39
CA HIS A 50 6.20 2.30 6.79
C HIS A 50 5.03 1.92 7.70
N SER A 51 3.87 2.55 7.54
CA SER A 51 2.68 2.23 8.35
C SER A 51 2.20 0.80 8.13
N SER A 52 2.15 0.32 6.89
CA SER A 52 1.76 -1.07 6.58
C SER A 52 2.73 -2.09 7.17
N LEU A 53 4.04 -1.91 6.96
CA LEU A 53 5.04 -2.84 7.50
C LEU A 53 5.12 -2.78 9.03
N LYS A 54 4.83 -1.63 9.65
CA LYS A 54 4.80 -1.51 11.10
C LYS A 54 3.70 -2.35 11.75
N ILE A 55 2.57 -2.55 11.05
CA ILE A 55 1.49 -3.45 11.49
C ILE A 55 1.97 -4.89 11.49
N GLU A 56 2.77 -5.27 10.49
CA GLU A 56 3.43 -6.58 10.37
C GLU A 56 4.70 -6.71 11.22
N ALA A 57 4.81 -5.92 12.29
CA ALA A 57 5.91 -5.91 13.25
C ALA A 57 7.32 -5.57 12.69
N ASN A 58 7.43 -4.96 11.51
CA ASN A 58 8.70 -4.44 11.01
C ASN A 58 9.24 -3.33 11.93
N SER A 59 10.52 -3.43 12.27
CA SER A 59 11.19 -2.60 13.26
C SER A 59 11.72 -1.28 12.70
N LEU A 60 11.89 -1.16 11.37
CA LEU A 60 12.50 -0.01 10.74
C LEU A 60 11.67 1.27 10.96
N SER A 61 12.37 2.33 11.37
CA SER A 61 11.79 3.67 11.49
C SER A 61 11.46 4.29 10.12
N LEU A 62 10.60 5.31 10.12
CA LEU A 62 10.25 6.06 8.89
C LEU A 62 11.50 6.62 8.16
N SER A 63 12.52 7.05 8.90
CA SER A 63 13.79 7.52 8.30
C SER A 63 14.56 6.38 7.66
N GLN A 64 14.66 5.21 8.32
CA GLN A 64 15.30 4.03 7.76
C GLN A 64 14.56 3.53 6.51
N VAL A 65 13.23 3.45 6.52
CA VAL A 65 12.42 3.10 5.34
C VAL A 65 12.71 4.06 4.17
N ARG A 66 12.76 5.37 4.45
CA ARG A 66 13.13 6.38 3.45
C ARG A 66 14.54 6.16 2.91
N ASP A 67 15.50 5.85 3.77
CA ASP A 67 16.89 5.67 3.39
C ASP A 67 17.08 4.37 2.57
N VAL A 68 16.38 3.28 2.90
CA VAL A 68 16.32 2.07 2.06
C VAL A 68 15.80 2.40 0.67
N ILE A 69 14.68 3.13 0.57
CA ILE A 69 14.07 3.52 -0.71
C ILE A 69 14.98 4.44 -1.53
N ASN A 70 15.84 5.22 -0.87
CA ASN A 70 16.80 6.10 -1.55
C ASN A 70 18.16 5.43 -1.83
N GLY A 71 18.30 4.12 -1.56
CA GLY A 71 19.53 3.38 -1.82
C GLY A 71 20.69 3.73 -0.87
N LYS A 72 20.40 4.33 0.29
CA LYS A 72 21.41 4.62 1.31
C LYS A 72 21.67 3.40 2.18
N LEU A 73 22.82 3.38 2.85
CA LEU A 73 23.15 2.37 3.83
C LEU A 73 22.21 2.46 5.04
N VAL A 74 21.62 1.33 5.42
CA VAL A 74 20.75 1.20 6.58
C VAL A 74 21.17 -0.05 7.37
N LEU A 75 21.37 0.12 8.67
CA LEU A 75 21.57 -0.99 9.60
C LEU A 75 20.20 -1.52 10.04
N GLY A 76 19.96 -2.80 9.83
CA GLY A 76 18.71 -3.49 10.14
C GLY A 76 18.75 -4.94 9.65
N GLU A 77 17.72 -5.71 9.99
CA GLU A 77 17.61 -7.09 9.51
C GLU A 77 17.46 -7.13 7.99
N ALA A 78 18.17 -8.06 7.33
CA ALA A 78 18.15 -8.17 5.89
C ALA A 78 16.73 -8.42 5.34
N LYS A 79 15.93 -9.22 6.06
CA LYS A 79 14.53 -9.50 5.73
C LYS A 79 13.69 -8.23 5.76
N GLU A 80 13.75 -7.44 6.83
CA GLU A 80 12.98 -6.19 6.96
C GLU A 80 13.36 -5.15 5.90
N ILE A 81 14.65 -5.07 5.55
CA ILE A 81 15.12 -4.21 4.45
C ILE A 81 14.54 -4.71 3.11
N GLN A 82 14.48 -6.03 2.89
CA GLN A 82 13.91 -6.62 1.70
C GLN A 82 12.39 -6.37 1.60
N GLU A 83 11.66 -6.46 2.72
CA GLU A 83 10.24 -6.13 2.80
C GLU A 83 9.96 -4.69 2.36
N VAL A 84 10.77 -3.73 2.80
CA VAL A 84 10.65 -2.32 2.37
C VAL A 84 10.84 -2.19 0.86
N LYS A 85 11.86 -2.85 0.30
CA LYS A 85 12.12 -2.81 -1.16
C LYS A 85 10.97 -3.43 -1.94
N ASN A 86 10.47 -4.58 -1.49
CA ASN A 86 9.37 -5.29 -2.11
C ASN A 86 8.07 -4.47 -2.06
N ALA A 87 7.72 -3.94 -0.89
CA ALA A 87 6.57 -3.07 -0.71
C ALA A 87 6.64 -1.80 -1.58
N TYR A 88 7.83 -1.20 -1.69
CA TYR A 88 8.03 -0.06 -2.59
C TYR A 88 7.72 -0.43 -4.04
N ASN A 89 8.29 -1.53 -4.53
CA ASN A 89 8.10 -2.02 -5.91
C ASN A 89 6.63 -2.37 -6.20
N ALA A 90 5.91 -2.97 -5.25
CA ALA A 90 4.50 -3.27 -5.39
C ALA A 90 3.65 -1.98 -5.45
N TYR A 91 3.88 -1.05 -4.54
CA TYR A 91 3.15 0.22 -4.49
C TYR A 91 3.46 1.15 -5.68
N GLU A 92 4.57 0.95 -6.39
CA GLU A 92 4.81 1.66 -7.66
C GLU A 92 3.82 1.26 -8.76
N LYS A 93 3.40 -0.01 -8.75
CA LYS A 93 2.56 -0.60 -9.81
C LYS A 93 1.09 -0.72 -9.42
N ILE A 94 0.75 -0.44 -8.15
CA ILE A 94 -0.59 -0.68 -7.59
C ILE A 94 -1.73 0.04 -8.32
N ALA A 95 -1.45 1.14 -9.02
CA ALA A 95 -2.47 1.85 -9.80
C ALA A 95 -2.87 1.12 -11.09
N GLU A 96 -2.06 0.15 -11.53
CA GLU A 96 -2.23 -0.61 -12.77
C GLU A 96 -2.86 -1.98 -12.50
N ILE A 97 -3.09 -2.35 -11.24
CA ILE A 97 -3.61 -3.66 -10.87
C ILE A 97 -5.12 -3.77 -11.20
N ASP A 98 -5.51 -4.86 -11.84
CA ASP A 98 -6.87 -5.38 -11.85
C ASP A 98 -7.12 -6.16 -10.54
N PRO A 99 -7.89 -5.59 -9.59
CA PRO A 99 -8.14 -6.23 -8.30
C PRO A 99 -9.01 -7.48 -8.41
N TYR A 100 -9.59 -7.76 -9.58
CA TYR A 100 -10.43 -8.94 -9.83
C TYR A 100 -9.69 -10.08 -10.53
N SER A 101 -8.43 -9.88 -10.91
CA SER A 101 -7.59 -10.90 -11.54
C SER A 101 -6.78 -11.68 -10.51
N ILE A 102 -6.99 -13.00 -10.46
CA ILE A 102 -6.19 -13.92 -9.62
C ILE A 102 -4.72 -13.93 -10.07
N GLU A 103 -4.47 -13.84 -11.38
CA GLU A 103 -3.12 -13.79 -11.93
C GLU A 103 -2.37 -12.55 -11.42
N GLU A 104 -3.05 -11.40 -11.41
CA GLU A 104 -2.45 -10.17 -10.89
C GLU A 104 -2.28 -10.20 -9.37
N LEU A 105 -3.22 -10.78 -8.63
CA LEU A 105 -3.06 -11.01 -7.20
C LEU A 105 -1.79 -11.84 -6.91
N LYS A 106 -1.58 -12.94 -7.64
CA LYS A 106 -0.39 -13.79 -7.52
C LYS A 106 0.88 -13.04 -7.89
N LYS A 107 0.88 -12.29 -8.99
CA LYS A 107 2.00 -11.45 -9.41
C LYS A 107 2.39 -10.42 -8.35
N PHE A 108 1.42 -9.71 -7.77
CA PHE A 108 1.70 -8.71 -6.73
C PHE A 108 2.13 -9.36 -5.41
N HIS A 109 1.58 -10.52 -5.07
CA HIS A 109 2.08 -11.34 -3.97
C HIS A 109 3.55 -11.71 -4.18
N GLY A 110 3.93 -12.19 -5.37
CA GLY A 110 5.32 -12.50 -5.69
C GLY A 110 6.26 -11.28 -5.59
N ILE A 111 5.80 -10.09 -5.99
CA ILE A 111 6.58 -8.84 -5.79
C ILE A 111 6.77 -8.55 -4.30
N MET A 112 5.71 -8.68 -3.49
CA MET A 112 5.74 -8.41 -2.05
C MET A 112 6.62 -9.38 -1.28
N THR A 113 6.65 -10.66 -1.68
CA THR A 113 7.32 -11.72 -0.91
C THR A 113 8.64 -12.21 -1.51
N LYS A 114 9.10 -11.59 -2.59
CA LYS A 114 10.36 -11.90 -3.27
C LYS A 114 11.53 -12.03 -2.29
N TYR A 115 12.19 -13.20 -2.29
CA TYR A 115 13.32 -13.57 -1.41
C TYR A 115 13.02 -13.64 0.09
N ILE A 116 11.76 -13.65 0.49
CA ILE A 116 11.34 -13.71 1.90
C ILE A 116 10.62 -15.03 2.21
N VAL A 117 9.93 -15.60 1.22
CA VAL A 117 9.21 -16.87 1.33
C VAL A 117 9.50 -17.75 0.11
N GLU A 118 9.26 -19.06 0.24
CA GLU A 118 9.42 -20.01 -0.87
C GLU A 118 8.28 -19.89 -1.89
N GLU A 119 7.03 -19.87 -1.45
CA GLU A 119 5.86 -19.72 -2.33
C GLU A 119 5.61 -18.24 -2.65
N SER A 120 6.14 -17.76 -3.77
CA SER A 120 6.18 -16.32 -4.10
C SER A 120 5.48 -16.00 -5.42
N GLY A 121 4.16 -16.21 -5.46
CA GLY A 121 3.32 -15.79 -6.59
C GLY A 121 3.06 -16.86 -7.66
N ASP A 122 3.28 -18.13 -7.31
CA ASP A 122 2.93 -19.29 -8.14
C ASP A 122 1.49 -19.79 -7.92
#